data_AF-A0A532CBB5-F1
#
_entry.id   AF-A0A532CBB5-F1
#
_cell.length_a   1.000
_cell.length_b   1.000
_cell.length_c   1.000
_cell.angle_alpha   90.00
_cell.angle_beta   90.00
_cell.angle_gamma   90.00
#
_symmetry.space_group_name_H-M   'P 1'
#
loop_
_entity.id
_entity.type
_entity.pdbx_description
1 polymer ?
#
loop_
_entity_poly.entity_id
_entity_poly.type
_entity_poly.pdbx_seq_one_letter_code
_entity_poly.pdbx_strand_id
1 'polypeptide(L)'
;MKNSTLLPSAQPAIEEFVRVLGYRKFGISPQEIAPLVDDLMSLSTIMHPRHTVDVVTRDPTDNLFLEIALQGKCSVLVSEDRQLVDLRRYRRTRILTPATFVRSCSPHYS
;
A
#
# COMPACT_ATOMS: atom_id res chain seq x y z
N MET A 1 -9.81 -22.64 -7.92
CA MET A 1 -8.86 -21.54 -8.22
C MET A 1 -8.39 -20.98 -6.88
N LYS A 2 -7.10 -21.07 -6.53
CA LYS A 2 -6.59 -20.40 -5.33
C LYS A 2 -6.69 -18.89 -5.57
N ASN A 3 -7.38 -18.16 -4.70
CA ASN A 3 -7.35 -16.70 -4.71
C ASN A 3 -5.94 -16.28 -4.29
N SER A 4 -5.03 -16.16 -5.25
CA SER A 4 -3.68 -15.66 -5.00
C SER A 4 -3.79 -14.17 -4.71
N THR A 5 -3.86 -13.79 -3.44
CA THR A 5 -3.71 -12.40 -3.02
C THR A 5 -2.29 -11.97 -3.39
N LEU A 6 -2.16 -11.11 -4.38
CA LEU A 6 -0.89 -10.50 -4.74
C LEU A 6 -0.77 -9.19 -3.95
N LEU A 7 0.43 -8.93 -3.41
CA LEU A 7 0.79 -7.64 -2.83
C LEU A 7 1.79 -6.91 -3.75
N PRO A 8 1.30 -6.18 -4.77
CA PRO A 8 2.10 -5.24 -5.55
C PRO A 8 2.88 -4.26 -4.69
N SER A 9 4.18 -4.11 -4.96
CA SER A 9 5.01 -3.06 -4.36
C SER A 9 6.05 -2.56 -5.37
N ALA A 10 6.73 -1.47 -5.08
CA ALA A 10 7.81 -0.93 -5.89
C ALA A 10 8.97 -0.50 -5.00
N GLN A 11 10.18 -0.44 -5.57
CA GLN A 11 11.38 -0.07 -4.83
C GLN A 11 11.23 1.26 -4.04
N PRO A 12 10.65 2.34 -4.59
CA PRO A 12 10.48 3.58 -3.83
C PRO A 12 9.49 3.45 -2.67
N ALA A 13 8.51 2.53 -2.74
CA ALA A 13 7.58 2.27 -1.64
C ALA A 13 8.26 1.53 -0.49
N ILE A 14 9.21 0.64 -0.79
CA ILE A 14 10.03 -0.04 0.24
C ILE A 14 10.98 0.96 0.91
N GLU A 15 11.60 1.85 0.15
CA GLU A 15 12.44 2.93 0.68
C GLU A 15 11.65 3.87 1.59
N GLU A 16 10.42 4.22 1.20
CA GLU A 16 9.51 5.00 2.03
C GLU A 16 9.17 4.27 3.34
N PHE A 17 8.87 2.97 3.27
CA PHE A 17 8.60 2.15 4.45
C PHE A 17 9.79 2.16 5.43
N VAL A 18 11.02 1.92 4.94
CA VAL A 18 12.25 1.99 5.75
C VAL A 18 12.42 3.36 6.38
N ARG A 19 12.24 4.42 5.59
CA ARG A 19 12.38 5.80 6.05
C ARG A 19 11.39 6.14 7.16
N VAL A 20 10.12 5.74 7.00
CA VAL A 20 9.05 5.98 7.98
C VAL A 20 9.33 5.21 9.27
N LEU A 21 9.68 3.93 9.21
CA LEU A 21 10.01 3.15 10.41
C LEU A 21 11.23 3.69 11.15
N GLY A 22 12.17 4.32 10.44
CA GLY A 22 13.33 4.99 11.03
C GLY A 22 12.99 6.26 11.83
N TYR A 23 11.75 6.76 11.81
CA TYR A 23 11.37 7.91 12.62
C TYR A 23 11.36 7.58 14.11
N ARG A 24 11.95 8.48 14.91
CA ARG A 24 12.05 8.36 16.38
C ARG A 24 10.73 8.03 17.08
N LYS A 25 9.60 8.50 16.55
CA LYS A 25 8.27 8.25 17.11
C LYS A 25 7.90 6.75 17.17
N PHE A 26 8.53 5.91 16.35
CA PHE A 26 8.29 4.46 16.36
C PHE A 26 9.27 3.72 17.27
N GLY A 27 10.43 4.30 17.59
CA GLY A 27 11.41 3.69 18.49
C GLY A 27 12.03 2.39 17.97
N ILE A 28 12.02 2.16 16.65
CA ILE A 28 12.52 0.93 16.03
C ILE A 28 13.95 1.15 15.56
N SER A 29 14.86 0.26 15.94
CA SER A 29 16.26 0.30 15.50
C SER A 29 16.43 -0.21 14.05
N PRO A 30 17.49 0.20 13.33
CA PRO A 30 17.78 -0.33 12.00
C PRO A 30 17.85 -1.88 11.94
N GLN A 31 18.34 -2.52 13.01
CA GLN A 31 18.43 -3.97 13.14
C GLN A 31 17.05 -4.64 13.23
N GLU A 32 16.06 -3.95 13.79
CA GLU A 32 14.67 -4.41 13.85
C GLU A 32 13.89 -4.10 12.57
N ILE A 33 14.30 -3.07 11.80
CA ILE A 33 13.68 -2.75 10.50
C ILE A 33 14.02 -3.80 9.44
N ALA A 34 15.27 -4.29 9.42
CA ALA A 34 15.73 -5.26 8.43
C ALA A 34 14.81 -6.49 8.26
N PRO A 35 14.47 -7.25 9.33
CA PRO A 35 13.58 -8.41 9.19
C PRO A 35 12.16 -8.04 8.72
N LEU A 36 11.64 -6.85 9.10
CA LEU A 36 10.34 -6.38 8.62
C LEU A 36 10.35 -6.11 7.10
N VAL A 37 11.45 -5.57 6.59
CA VAL A 37 11.64 -5.35 5.15
C VAL A 37 11.75 -6.69 4.43
N ASP A 38 12.51 -7.65 4.96
CA ASP A 38 12.65 -8.98 4.38
C ASP A 38 11.30 -9.70 4.29
N ASP A 39 10.51 -9.66 5.37
CA ASP A 39 9.16 -10.20 5.40
C ASP A 39 8.26 -9.53 4.37
N LEU A 40 8.26 -8.20 4.31
CA LEU A 40 7.47 -7.44 3.33
C LEU A 40 7.86 -7.80 1.89
N MET A 41 9.16 -7.89 1.61
CA MET A 41 9.70 -8.26 0.29
C MET A 41 9.31 -9.69 -0.09
N SER A 42 9.31 -10.63 0.86
CA SER A 42 8.91 -12.02 0.62
C SER A 42 7.43 -12.18 0.26
N LEU A 43 6.58 -11.28 0.77
CA LEU A 43 5.14 -11.25 0.49
C LEU A 43 4.79 -10.42 -0.76
N SER A 44 5.71 -9.57 -1.21
CA SER A 44 5.46 -8.58 -2.25
C SER A 44 5.90 -9.04 -3.64
N THR A 45 5.18 -8.57 -4.66
CA THR A 45 5.65 -8.62 -6.05
C THR A 45 6.17 -7.24 -6.43
N ILE A 46 7.50 -7.12 -6.55
CA ILE A 46 8.16 -5.86 -6.90
C ILE A 46 7.95 -5.53 -8.38
N MET A 47 7.49 -4.31 -8.63
CA MET A 47 7.26 -3.78 -9.97
C MET A 47 7.91 -2.42 -10.15
N HIS A 48 8.05 -2.05 -11.42
CA HIS A 48 8.44 -0.72 -11.85
C HIS A 48 7.21 -0.04 -12.44
N PRO A 49 6.55 0.86 -11.69
CA PRO A 49 5.36 1.56 -12.17
C PRO A 49 5.66 2.31 -13.47
N ARG A 50 4.87 2.08 -14.52
CA ARG A 50 5.02 2.73 -15.83
C ARG A 50 3.98 3.82 -16.08
N HIS A 51 3.01 3.93 -15.19
CA HIS A 51 1.98 4.96 -15.26
C HIS A 51 2.43 6.15 -14.43
N THR A 52 2.17 7.36 -14.91
CA THR A 52 2.28 8.57 -14.10
C THR A 52 0.88 8.94 -13.65
N VAL A 53 0.68 9.07 -12.33
CA VAL A 53 -0.57 9.56 -11.75
C VAL A 53 -0.32 10.92 -11.12
N ASP A 54 -1.21 11.86 -11.37
CA ASP A 54 -1.16 13.22 -10.80
C ASP A 54 -2.55 13.59 -10.29
N VAL A 55 -2.92 13.01 -9.15
CA VAL A 55 -4.25 13.17 -8.53
C VAL A 55 -4.11 13.68 -7.10
N VAL A 56 -3.10 13.19 -6.37
CA VAL A 56 -2.77 13.66 -5.03
C VAL A 56 -1.84 14.86 -5.15
N THR A 57 -2.30 16.01 -4.68
CA THR A 57 -1.59 17.29 -4.87
C THR A 57 -0.89 17.81 -3.62
N ARG A 58 -1.33 17.43 -2.41
CA ARG A 58 -0.69 17.88 -1.16
C ARG A 58 0.56 17.07 -0.84
N ASP A 59 0.53 15.78 -1.14
CA ASP A 59 1.71 14.92 -1.13
C ASP A 59 1.79 14.14 -2.45
N PRO A 60 2.48 14.68 -3.46
CA PRO A 60 2.60 14.03 -4.76
C PRO A 60 3.26 12.65 -4.71
N THR A 61 4.00 12.33 -3.63
CA THR A 61 4.65 11.02 -3.48
C THR A 61 3.63 9.90 -3.30
N ASP A 62 2.44 10.20 -2.77
CA ASP A 62 1.35 9.24 -2.61
C ASP A 62 0.76 8.76 -3.94
N ASN A 63 0.97 9.49 -5.04
CA ASN A 63 0.56 9.03 -6.37
C ASN A 63 1.20 7.70 -6.74
N LEU A 64 2.40 7.40 -6.21
CA LEU A 64 3.09 6.13 -6.40
C LEU A 64 2.20 4.93 -6.04
N PHE A 65 1.42 5.02 -4.96
CA PHE A 65 0.54 3.92 -4.53
C PHE A 65 -0.62 3.69 -5.50
N LEU A 66 -1.10 4.75 -6.16
CA LEU A 66 -2.10 4.64 -7.22
C LEU A 66 -1.50 4.01 -8.48
N GLU A 67 -0.25 4.34 -8.83
CA GLU A 67 0.47 3.77 -9.96
C GLU A 67 0.72 2.26 -9.77
N ILE A 68 1.18 1.87 -8.58
CA ILE A 68 1.34 0.47 -8.17
C ILE A 68 -0.01 -0.26 -8.26
N ALA A 69 -1.09 0.33 -7.74
CA ALA A 69 -2.40 -0.28 -7.77
C ALA A 69 -2.93 -0.48 -9.20
N LEU A 70 -2.69 0.47 -10.10
CA LEU A 70 -3.06 0.36 -11.51
C LEU A 70 -2.34 -0.79 -12.20
N GLN A 71 -1.01 -0.81 -12.10
CA GLN A 71 -0.16 -1.79 -12.77
C GLN A 71 -0.34 -3.19 -12.18
N GLY A 72 -0.35 -3.29 -10.86
CA GLY A 72 -0.59 -4.51 -10.09
C GLY A 72 -2.02 -5.02 -10.17
N LYS A 73 -2.90 -4.29 -10.88
CA LYS A 73 -4.27 -4.69 -11.14
C LYS A 73 -5.12 -4.86 -9.86
N CYS A 74 -4.80 -4.10 -8.82
CA CYS A 74 -5.42 -4.19 -7.51
C CYS A 74 -6.92 -3.90 -7.55
N SER A 75 -7.69 -4.67 -6.79
CA SER A 75 -9.11 -4.40 -6.53
C SER A 75 -9.30 -3.45 -5.33
N VAL A 76 -8.31 -3.39 -4.44
CA VAL A 76 -8.31 -2.60 -3.22
C VAL A 76 -6.93 -1.98 -3.00
N LEU A 77 -6.91 -0.72 -2.59
CA LEU A 77 -5.79 -0.02 -1.96
C LEU A 77 -6.22 0.31 -0.53
N VAL A 78 -5.40 -0.03 0.45
CA VAL A 78 -5.67 0.24 1.86
C VAL A 78 -4.80 1.42 2.30
N SER A 79 -5.40 2.47 2.84
CA SER A 79 -4.68 3.67 3.30
C SER A 79 -5.42 4.39 4.43
N GLU A 80 -4.68 5.04 5.32
CA GLU A 80 -5.21 6.01 6.30
C GLU A 80 -4.98 7.47 5.85
N ASP A 81 -4.34 7.69 4.68
CA ASP A 81 -4.20 9.02 4.12
C ASP A 81 -5.56 9.55 3.65
N ARG A 82 -5.99 10.70 4.20
CA ARG A 82 -7.30 11.27 3.90
C ARG A 82 -7.46 11.67 2.44
N GLN A 83 -6.41 12.17 1.78
CA GLN A 83 -6.52 12.53 0.36
C GLN A 83 -6.78 11.31 -0.50
N LEU A 84 -6.09 10.19 -0.24
CA LEU A 84 -6.35 8.93 -0.93
C LEU A 84 -7.74 8.37 -0.59
N VAL A 85 -8.11 8.36 0.70
CA VAL A 85 -9.40 7.82 1.16
C VAL A 85 -10.57 8.62 0.60
N ASP A 86 -10.45 9.95 0.51
CA ASP A 86 -11.50 10.84 0.00
C ASP A 86 -11.78 10.60 -1.50
N LEU A 87 -10.82 10.08 -2.27
CA LEU A 87 -11.06 9.64 -3.65
C LEU A 87 -12.06 8.47 -3.71
N ARG A 88 -12.14 7.65 -2.65
CA ARG A 88 -12.96 6.42 -2.49
C ARG A 88 -12.67 5.30 -3.49
N ARG A 89 -12.35 5.65 -4.73
CA ARG A 89 -12.04 4.74 -5.83
C ARG A 89 -11.18 5.47 -6.85
N TYR A 90 -10.16 4.78 -7.34
CA TYR A 90 -9.39 5.22 -8.49
C TYR A 90 -9.41 4.14 -9.57
N ARG A 91 -10.04 4.45 -10.72
CA ARG A 91 -10.36 3.47 -11.77
C ARG A 91 -11.15 2.28 -11.20
N ARG A 92 -10.54 1.09 -11.14
CA ARG A 92 -11.15 -0.14 -10.59
C ARG A 92 -10.75 -0.41 -9.13
N THR A 93 -9.78 0.33 -8.61
CA THR A 93 -9.21 0.13 -7.28
C THR A 93 -10.08 0.87 -6.27
N ARG A 94 -10.73 0.15 -5.36
CA ARG A 94 -11.40 0.76 -4.20
C ARG A 94 -10.35 1.21 -3.20
N ILE A 95 -10.54 2.38 -2.61
CA ILE A 95 -9.63 2.88 -1.57
C ILE A 95 -10.37 2.79 -0.24
N LEU A 96 -9.82 2.04 0.70
CA LEU A 96 -10.44 1.72 1.98
C LEU A 96 -9.47 2.05 3.12
N THR A 97 -10.02 2.43 4.27
CA THR A 97 -9.24 2.41 5.51
C THR A 97 -8.98 0.96 5.95
N PRO A 98 -7.87 0.67 6.66
CA PRO A 98 -7.64 -0.61 7.31
C PRO A 98 -8.85 -1.16 8.07
N ALA A 99 -9.51 -0.32 8.87
CA ALA A 99 -10.71 -0.72 9.62
C ALA A 99 -11.86 -1.16 8.71
N THR A 100 -12.07 -0.44 7.60
CA THR A 100 -13.11 -0.78 6.61
C THR A 100 -12.75 -2.05 5.86
N PHE A 101 -11.48 -2.24 5.50
CA PHE A 101 -10.99 -3.42 4.82
C PHE A 101 -11.21 -4.69 5.67
N VAL A 102 -10.79 -4.67 6.94
CA VAL A 102 -10.98 -5.81 7.87
C VAL A 102 -12.46 -6.18 8.02
N ARG A 103 -13.34 -5.18 8.17
CA ARG A 103 -14.80 -5.42 8.22
C ARG A 103 -15.33 -6.07 6.94
N SER A 104 -14.78 -5.72 5.78
CA SER A 104 -15.18 -6.32 4.49
C SER A 104 -14.63 -7.72 4.25
N CYS A 105 -13.55 -8.10 4.94
CA CYS A 105 -12.95 -9.44 4.88
C CYS A 105 -13.54 -10.42 5.91
N SER A 106 -14.28 -9.92 6.90
CA SER A 106 -14.90 -10.76 7.92
C SER A 106 -16.03 -11.58 7.29
N PRO A 107 -16.06 -12.91 7.43
CA PRO A 107 -17.16 -13.71 6.91
C PRO A 107 -18.47 -13.26 7.57
N HIS A 108 -19.52 -13.05 6.77
CA HIS A 108 -20.88 -12.94 7.27
C HIS A 108 -21.23 -14.27 7.94
N TYR A 109 -21.08 -14.36 9.26
CA TYR A 109 -21.85 -15.29 10.06
C TYR A 109 -23.26 -14.68 10.19
N SER A 110 -24.14 -15.06 9.26
CA SER A 110 -25.59 -14.98 9.42
C SER A 110 -26.08 -16.23 10.13
#